data_AF-A0A6V8NPS0-F1
#
_entry.id   AF-A0A6V8NPS0-F1
#
_cell.length_a   1.000
_cell.length_b   1.000
_cell.length_c   1.000
_cell.angle_alpha   90.00
_cell.angle_beta   90.00
_cell.angle_gamma   90.00
#
_symmetry.space_group_name_H-M   'P 1'
#
loop_
_entity.id
_entity.type
_entity.pdbx_description
1 polymer ?
#
loop_
_entity_poly.entity_id
_entity_poly.type
_entity_poly.pdbx_seq_one_letter_code
_entity_poly.pdbx_strand_id
1 'polypeptide(L)'
;MFLNANFTPPIPSLTRGGDRGVIAESGTFVTVSTSTGTSKRAREIERRFSTSGGAICENMEGAAVAHVCTMYGIPMLEIRGISNIVEDRDKSKWDIKKAAENCQKIMLALVKEGRI
;
A
#
# COMPACT_ATOMS: atom_id res chain seq x y z
N MET A 1 1.77 -6.75 0.68
CA MET A 1 3.00 -7.01 1.45
C MET A 1 3.65 -5.68 1.76
N PHE A 2 3.94 -5.38 3.03
CA PHE A 2 4.64 -4.14 3.41
C PHE A 2 6.15 -4.31 3.19
N LEU A 3 6.77 -3.30 2.59
CA LEU A 3 8.22 -3.11 2.55
C LEU A 3 8.56 -2.19 3.73
N ASN A 4 9.51 -2.59 4.56
CA ASN A 4 9.85 -1.87 5.79
C ASN A 4 10.52 -0.54 5.40
N ALA A 5 9.82 0.58 5.53
CA ALA A 5 10.39 1.91 5.40
C ALA A 5 9.74 2.81 6.47
N ASN A 6 10.56 3.36 7.37
CA ASN A 6 10.11 4.44 8.24
C ASN A 6 9.91 5.68 7.37
N PHE A 7 8.66 6.10 7.12
CA PHE A 7 8.41 7.26 6.27
C PHE A 7 7.33 8.21 6.78
N THR A 8 7.58 9.50 6.57
CA THR A 8 6.68 10.62 6.84
C THR A 8 5.75 10.86 5.64
N PRO A 9 4.45 11.08 5.87
CA PRO A 9 3.41 11.02 4.83
C PRO A 9 3.37 12.29 3.94
N PRO A 10 3.20 12.16 2.61
CA PRO A 10 2.99 13.28 1.68
C PRO A 10 1.53 13.79 1.64
N ILE A 11 0.59 13.20 2.40
CA ILE A 11 -0.79 13.69 2.52
C ILE A 11 -1.11 13.99 3.99
N PRO A 12 -1.21 15.26 4.41
CA PRO A 12 -1.43 15.65 5.81
C PRO A 12 -2.77 15.18 6.43
N SER A 13 -3.75 14.78 5.62
CA SER A 13 -5.15 14.58 6.08
C SER A 13 -5.62 13.13 6.19
N LEU A 14 -4.74 12.14 5.98
CA LEU A 14 -5.06 10.72 6.24
C LEU A 14 -4.47 10.20 7.55
N THR A 15 -3.59 10.97 8.21
CA THR A 15 -2.87 10.52 9.42
C THR A 15 -3.57 10.79 10.76
N ARG A 16 -4.76 11.39 10.78
CA ARG A 16 -5.54 11.52 12.03
C ARG A 16 -7.04 11.33 11.81
N GLY A 17 -7.40 10.15 11.30
CA GLY A 17 -8.73 9.57 11.49
C GLY A 17 -8.75 8.66 12.72
N GLY A 18 -8.35 9.20 13.87
CA GLY A 18 -8.39 8.51 15.16
C GLY A 18 -9.82 8.41 15.66
N ASP A 19 -10.61 7.50 15.07
CA ASP A 19 -11.87 7.06 15.67
C ASP A 19 -12.29 5.62 15.32
N ARG A 20 -11.46 4.83 14.59
CA ARG A 20 -11.84 3.47 14.12
C ARG A 20 -10.77 2.37 14.23
N GLY A 21 -9.65 2.61 14.92
CA GLY A 21 -8.66 1.57 15.22
C GLY A 21 -7.88 1.00 14.03
N VAL A 22 -7.85 1.68 12.87
CA VAL A 22 -7.07 1.30 11.70
C VAL A 22 -6.04 2.41 11.40
N ILE A 23 -4.76 2.03 11.30
CA ILE A 23 -3.67 2.92 10.91
C ILE A 23 -3.59 2.90 9.38
N ALA A 24 -3.59 4.07 8.76
CA ALA A 24 -3.41 4.24 7.33
C ALA A 24 -2.14 5.08 7.06
N GLU A 25 -1.34 4.62 6.11
CA GLU A 25 -0.14 5.31 5.63
C GLU A 25 -0.25 5.56 4.14
N SER A 26 0.42 6.62 3.66
CA SER A 26 0.48 6.99 2.24
C SER A 26 1.94 7.07 1.81
N GLY A 27 2.24 6.56 0.62
CA GLY A 27 3.60 6.46 0.10
C GLY A 27 3.65 5.68 -1.20
N THR A 28 4.87 5.42 -1.69
CA THR A 28 5.08 4.79 -3.00
C THR A 28 4.70 3.31 -2.98
N PHE A 29 3.81 2.92 -3.88
CA PHE A 29 3.51 1.53 -4.19
C PHE A 29 4.34 1.10 -5.39
N VAL A 30 4.85 -0.13 -5.36
CA VAL A 30 5.63 -0.70 -6.46
C VAL A 30 4.90 -1.87 -7.08
N THR A 31 4.89 -1.91 -8.41
CA THR A 31 4.33 -3.03 -9.16
C THR A 31 5.45 -3.93 -9.65
N VAL A 32 5.33 -5.22 -9.33
CA VAL A 32 6.30 -6.27 -9.69
C VAL A 32 5.61 -7.33 -10.52
N SER A 33 6.31 -7.94 -11.47
CA SER A 33 5.76 -9.06 -12.26
C SER A 33 5.74 -10.39 -11.49
N THR A 34 6.48 -10.46 -10.37
CA THR A 34 6.57 -11.64 -9.50
C THR A 34 6.74 -11.17 -8.07
N SER A 35 6.04 -11.81 -7.12
CA SER A 35 6.17 -11.49 -5.69
C SER A 35 7.62 -11.62 -5.23
N THR A 36 8.11 -10.59 -4.53
CA THR A 36 9.52 -10.45 -4.12
C THR A 36 10.02 -11.63 -3.28
N GLY A 37 9.18 -12.10 -2.34
CA GLY A 37 9.33 -13.35 -1.60
C GLY A 37 10.61 -13.54 -0.78
N THR A 38 11.54 -12.58 -0.77
CA THR A 38 12.77 -12.64 0.02
C THR A 38 13.11 -11.27 0.59
N SER A 39 13.64 -11.25 1.80
CA SER A 39 14.03 -10.01 2.49
C SER A 39 15.13 -9.25 1.74
N LYS A 40 16.03 -9.96 1.04
CA LYS A 40 17.12 -9.34 0.26
C LYS A 40 16.58 -8.51 -0.90
N ARG A 41 15.65 -9.06 -1.67
CA ARG A 41 15.04 -8.38 -2.82
C ARG A 41 14.13 -7.24 -2.38
N ALA A 42 13.44 -7.39 -1.24
CA ALA A 42 12.66 -6.31 -0.63
C ALA A 42 13.50 -5.07 -0.35
N ARG A 43 14.65 -5.22 0.32
CA ARG A 43 15.59 -4.13 0.59
C ARG A 43 16.17 -3.50 -0.67
N GLU A 44 16.36 -4.30 -1.72
CA GLU A 44 16.85 -3.78 -3.00
C GLU A 44 15.82 -2.86 -3.66
N ILE A 45 14.55 -3.27 -3.66
CA ILE A 45 13.44 -2.47 -4.15
C ILE A 45 13.31 -1.19 -3.32
N GLU A 46 13.30 -1.29 -1.99
CA GLU A 46 13.25 -0.14 -1.09
C GLU A 46 14.34 0.90 -1.42
N ARG A 47 15.59 0.47 -1.61
CA ARG A 47 16.70 1.35 -2.01
C ARG A 47 16.50 2.00 -3.38
N ARG A 48 15.99 1.25 -4.36
CA ARG A 48 15.72 1.79 -5.72
C ARG A 48 14.69 2.92 -5.70
N PHE A 49 13.77 2.90 -4.75
CA PHE A 49 12.74 3.93 -4.59
C PHE A 49 13.03 4.94 -3.46
N SER A 50 14.27 5.01 -2.99
CA SER A 50 14.68 5.92 -1.90
C SER A 50 14.42 7.40 -2.21
N THR A 51 14.55 7.82 -3.47
CA THR A 51 14.23 9.19 -3.92
C THR A 51 12.75 9.52 -3.84
N SER A 52 11.88 8.51 -3.78
CA SER A 52 10.42 8.63 -3.64
C SER A 52 9.94 8.36 -2.21
N GLY A 53 10.86 8.41 -1.25
CA GLY A 53 10.58 8.11 0.15
C GLY A 53 10.55 6.63 0.50
N GLY A 54 11.11 5.78 -0.36
CA GLY A 54 11.04 4.34 -0.20
C GLY A 54 9.69 3.78 -0.67
N ALA A 55 9.74 2.51 -1.06
CA ALA A 55 8.53 1.76 -1.37
C ALA A 55 7.91 1.26 -0.07
N ILE A 56 6.63 1.55 0.17
CA ILE A 56 5.91 1.06 1.36
C ILE A 56 5.19 -0.25 1.07
N CYS A 57 4.81 -0.51 -0.18
CA CYS A 57 4.08 -1.71 -0.54
C CYS A 57 4.40 -2.22 -1.94
N GLU A 58 4.36 -3.53 -2.13
CA GLU A 58 4.32 -4.15 -3.46
C GLU A 58 2.97 -4.80 -3.80
N ASN A 59 2.62 -4.74 -5.08
CA ASN A 59 1.52 -5.44 -5.75
C ASN A 59 1.92 -5.82 -7.18
N MET A 60 0.99 -6.37 -7.98
CA MET A 60 1.28 -6.78 -9.36
C MET A 60 0.51 -5.98 -10.41
N GLU A 61 -0.39 -5.09 -9.99
CA GLU A 61 -1.39 -4.45 -10.86
C GLU A 61 -1.38 -2.91 -10.80
N GLY A 62 -1.02 -2.32 -9.67
CA GLY A 62 -1.27 -0.90 -9.34
C GLY A 62 -0.73 0.09 -10.38
N ALA A 63 0.52 -0.06 -10.81
CA ALA A 63 1.14 0.81 -11.80
C ALA A 63 0.52 0.65 -13.20
N ALA A 64 0.05 -0.54 -13.56
CA ALA A 64 -0.62 -0.76 -14.84
C ALA A 64 -1.98 -0.02 -14.87
N VAL A 65 -2.75 -0.11 -13.78
CA VAL A 65 -4.01 0.64 -13.63
C VAL A 65 -3.73 2.14 -13.62
N ALA A 66 -2.75 2.60 -12.84
CA ALA A 66 -2.38 4.01 -12.76
C ALA A 66 -1.94 4.58 -14.11
N HIS A 67 -1.19 3.80 -14.89
CA HIS A 67 -0.77 4.20 -16.24
C HIS A 67 -1.97 4.39 -17.17
N VAL A 68 -2.92 3.46 -17.19
CA VAL A 68 -4.15 3.58 -18.00
C VAL A 68 -5.00 4.77 -17.53
N CYS A 69 -5.25 4.90 -16.23
CA CYS A 69 -5.99 6.03 -15.68
C CYS A 69 -5.36 7.38 -16.05
N THR A 70 -4.03 7.47 -16.01
CA THR A 70 -3.28 8.67 -16.43
C THR A 70 -3.48 8.96 -17.92
N MET A 71 -3.38 7.95 -18.79
CA MET A 71 -3.56 8.13 -20.24
C MET A 71 -4.96 8.64 -20.59
N TYR A 72 -5.99 8.20 -19.87
CA TYR A 72 -7.37 8.57 -20.14
C TYR A 72 -7.92 9.71 -19.26
N GLY A 73 -7.07 10.32 -18.41
CA GLY A 73 -7.51 11.39 -17.51
C GLY A 73 -8.53 10.96 -16.46
N ILE A 74 -8.51 9.68 -16.06
CA ILE A 74 -9.43 9.10 -15.08
C ILE A 74 -8.80 9.22 -13.69
N PRO A 75 -9.45 9.87 -12.71
CA PRO A 75 -8.99 9.89 -11.33
C PRO A 75 -8.88 8.48 -10.74
N MET A 76 -7.80 8.19 -10.03
CA MET A 76 -7.56 6.88 -9.41
C MET A 76 -7.11 7.03 -7.96
N LEU A 77 -7.58 6.11 -7.12
CA LEU A 77 -7.08 5.89 -5.77
C LEU A 77 -6.72 4.41 -5.59
N GLU A 78 -5.51 4.14 -5.14
CA GLU A 78 -5.09 2.79 -4.75
C GLU A 78 -5.08 2.66 -3.23
N ILE A 79 -5.79 1.66 -2.70
CA ILE A 79 -5.79 1.31 -1.27
C ILE A 79 -5.48 -0.18 -1.14
N ARG A 80 -4.61 -0.52 -0.19
CA ARG A 80 -4.19 -1.89 0.05
C ARG A 80 -4.14 -2.20 1.53
N GLY A 81 -4.97 -3.14 1.95
CA GLY A 81 -4.83 -3.78 3.24
C GLY A 81 -3.60 -4.69 3.24
N ILE A 82 -2.77 -4.60 4.27
CA ILE A 82 -1.56 -5.40 4.35
C ILE A 82 -1.75 -6.61 5.25
N SER A 83 -1.66 -7.78 4.63
CA SER A 83 -1.80 -9.09 5.27
C SER A 83 -0.53 -9.59 5.94
N ASN A 84 0.64 -9.10 5.49
CA ASN A 84 1.94 -9.58 5.94
C ASN A 84 3.10 -8.66 5.52
N ILE A 85 4.23 -8.84 6.18
CA ILE A 85 5.51 -8.22 5.84
C ILE A 85 6.27 -9.06 4.80
N VAL A 86 7.03 -8.35 3.95
CA VAL A 86 8.40 -8.65 3.47
C VAL A 86 9.22 -9.82 4.04
N GLU A 87 8.75 -11.05 4.15
CA GLU A 87 9.53 -12.16 4.74
C GLU A 87 9.76 -13.34 3.78
N ASP A 88 10.61 -14.28 4.19
CA ASP A 88 10.98 -15.50 3.44
C ASP A 88 9.83 -16.53 3.40
N ARG A 89 8.72 -16.12 2.76
CA ARG A 89 7.54 -16.93 2.39
C ARG A 89 6.88 -17.73 3.52
N ASP A 90 6.94 -17.23 4.76
CA ASP A 90 6.14 -17.78 5.86
C ASP A 90 4.68 -17.34 5.73
N LYS A 91 3.85 -18.24 5.19
CA LYS A 91 2.41 -18.00 4.99
C LYS A 91 1.61 -18.05 6.30
N SER A 92 2.15 -18.62 7.39
CA SER A 92 1.44 -18.72 8.68
C SER A 92 1.16 -17.34 9.31
N LYS A 93 1.93 -16.33 8.92
CA LYS A 93 1.82 -14.94 9.38
C LYS A 93 0.84 -14.08 8.56
N TRP A 94 0.18 -14.66 7.56
CA TRP A 94 -0.71 -13.91 6.68
C TRP A 94 -2.10 -13.78 7.29
N ASP A 95 -2.50 -12.56 7.60
CA ASP A 95 -3.86 -12.26 8.04
C ASP A 95 -4.64 -11.54 6.93
N ILE A 96 -5.06 -12.33 5.94
CA ILE A 96 -5.80 -11.83 4.78
C ILE A 96 -7.16 -11.26 5.21
N LYS A 97 -7.82 -11.91 6.17
CA LYS A 97 -9.13 -11.48 6.67
C LYS A 97 -9.04 -10.08 7.27
N LYS A 98 -8.11 -9.86 8.20
CA LYS A 98 -7.90 -8.55 8.83
C LYS A 98 -7.47 -7.49 7.83
N ALA A 99 -6.62 -7.84 6.86
CA ALA A 99 -6.22 -6.92 5.80
C ALA A 99 -7.42 -6.46 4.95
N ALA A 100 -8.29 -7.39 4.54
CA ALA A 100 -9.50 -7.08 3.78
C ALA A 100 -10.48 -6.23 4.61
N GLU A 101 -10.72 -6.58 5.88
CA GLU A 101 -11.59 -5.82 6.78
C GLU A 101 -11.09 -4.39 6.99
N ASN A 102 -9.78 -4.20 7.18
CA ASN A 102 -9.18 -2.87 7.33
C ASN A 102 -9.32 -2.05 6.05
N CYS A 103 -9.06 -2.66 4.88
CA CYS A 103 -9.25 -2.01 3.58
C CYS A 103 -10.71 -1.55 3.40
N GLN A 104 -11.67 -2.44 3.70
CA GLN A 104 -13.10 -2.13 3.63
C GLN A 104 -13.50 -0.98 4.57
N LYS A 105 -12.99 -0.96 5.80
CA LYS A 105 -13.26 0.13 6.77
C LYS A 105 -12.84 1.49 6.23
N ILE A 106 -11.66 1.56 5.60
CA ILE A 106 -11.15 2.80 4.99
C ILE A 106 -11.99 3.19 3.77
N MET A 107 -12.29 2.26 2.87
CA MET A 107 -13.14 2.53 1.70
C MET A 107 -14.51 3.06 2.10
N LEU A 108 -15.17 2.43 3.08
CA LEU A 108 -16.47 2.88 3.57
C LEU A 108 -16.39 4.25 4.26
N ALA A 109 -15.26 4.61 4.89
CA ALA A 109 -15.08 5.94 5.44
C ALA A 109 -15.03 7.00 4.33
N LEU A 110 -14.23 6.76 3.30
CA LEU A 110 -14.06 7.69 2.18
C LEU A 110 -15.37 7.94 1.44
N VAL A 111 -16.15 6.89 1.18
CA VAL A 111 -17.48 7.01 0.54
C VAL A 111 -18.45 7.82 1.42
N LYS A 112 -18.51 7.53 2.73
CA LYS A 112 -19.42 8.24 3.65
C LYS A 112 -19.06 9.72 3.80
N GLU A 113 -17.79 10.06 3.69
CA GLU A 113 -17.28 11.43 3.75
C GLU A 113 -17.37 12.17 2.40
N GLY A 114 -17.82 11.51 1.32
CA GLY A 114 -17.89 12.09 -0.02
C GLY A 114 -16.52 12.44 -0.60
N ARG A 115 -15.47 11.70 -0.20
CA ARG A 115 -14.08 11.92 -0.64
C ARG A 115 -13.72 11.14 -1.90
N ILE A 116 -14.58 10.21 -2.30
CA ILE A 116 -14.55 9.44 -3.55
C ILE A 116 -15.99 9.18 -4.02
#